data_AF-A0A9W8FD72-F1
#
_entry.id   AF-A0A9W8FD72-F1
#
_cell.length_a   1.000
_cell.length_b   1.000
_cell.length_c   1.000
_cell.angle_alpha   90.00
_cell.angle_beta   90.00
_cell.angle_gamma   90.00
#
_symmetry.space_group_name_H-M   'P 1'
#
loop_
_entity.id
_entity.type
_entity.pdbx_description
1 polymer ?
#
loop_
_entity_poly.entity_id
_entity_poly.type
_entity_poly.pdbx_seq_one_letter_code
_entity_poly.pdbx_strand_id
1 'polypeptide(L)'
;QADDYWRVEYHVNWAEGFDNNMQGKVPTSFIENLWAQNKIMAAANAELTPADPDRYDVLESSPWSWPFLLYPMRMSMWDPPSVAQHNMVVYEIGNPLLWWASALLCVFVYPLRLVLACIRLKRGRYSGSVVVRAVQAECFQRRSRGWVLWLAWALHYFPFFLMRRVTYLHHYLPALYFALLLLAVELDAAIRRNHRIVIVLGTAALYYCFRPCTYGWRQNAVTDLAHLQALRWWNIGGSAHDAA
;
A
#
# COMPACT_ATOMS: atom_id res chain seq x y z
N GLN A 1 11.15 -18.48 31.02
CA GLN A 1 12.42 -18.40 31.78
C GLN A 1 12.88 -16.96 32.06
N ALA A 2 12.12 -15.93 31.68
CA ALA A 2 12.38 -14.54 32.09
C ALA A 2 11.49 -14.08 33.26
N ASP A 3 10.43 -14.84 33.59
CA ASP A 3 9.36 -14.41 34.51
C ASP A 3 9.70 -14.59 36.00
N ASP A 4 10.86 -15.16 36.32
CA ASP A 4 11.25 -15.49 37.70
C ASP A 4 12.23 -14.47 38.33
N TYR A 5 12.62 -13.43 37.58
CA TYR A 5 13.57 -12.41 38.04
C TYR A 5 12.86 -11.11 38.42
N TRP A 6 13.13 -10.62 39.63
CA TRP A 6 12.63 -9.33 40.11
C TRP A 6 13.75 -8.31 40.19
N ARG A 7 13.46 -7.04 39.83
CA ARG A 7 14.40 -5.93 39.93
C ARG A 7 13.75 -4.76 40.66
N VAL A 8 14.51 -4.11 41.55
CA VAL A 8 14.08 -2.88 42.22
C VAL A 8 14.33 -1.71 41.26
N GLU A 9 13.27 -1.07 40.77
CA GLU A 9 13.35 0.08 39.86
C GLU A 9 13.32 1.42 40.59
N TYR A 10 12.69 1.46 41.76
CA TYR A 10 12.50 2.66 42.56
C TYR A 10 12.48 2.31 44.05
N HIS A 11 13.20 3.08 44.86
CA HIS A 11 13.23 2.94 46.31
C HIS A 11 13.34 4.32 46.96
N VAL A 12 12.54 4.55 48.00
CA VAL A 12 12.52 5.78 48.79
C VAL A 12 12.62 5.42 50.26
N ASN A 13 13.55 6.04 50.96
CA ASN A 13 13.67 5.94 52.41
C ASN A 13 13.69 7.35 53.02
N TRP A 14 12.84 7.58 54.01
CA TRP A 14 12.63 8.88 54.67
C TRP A 14 13.47 9.05 55.95
N ALA A 15 14.30 8.07 56.31
CA ALA A 15 15.17 8.14 57.47
C ALA A 15 16.33 9.13 57.27
N GLU A 16 16.58 10.01 58.25
CA GLU A 16 17.69 10.95 58.22
C GLU A 16 19.04 10.22 58.21
N GLY A 17 19.93 10.60 57.29
CA GLY A 17 21.27 10.01 57.16
C GLY A 17 21.37 8.79 56.24
N PHE A 18 20.29 8.40 55.54
CA PHE A 18 20.34 7.31 54.56
C PHE A 18 21.13 7.70 53.30
N ASP A 19 22.19 6.93 53.00
CA ASP A 19 22.99 7.12 51.79
C ASP A 19 22.22 6.61 50.56
N ASN A 20 21.80 7.55 49.71
CA ASN A 20 21.07 7.27 48.47
C ASN A 20 22.00 6.84 47.30
N ASN A 21 23.16 6.24 47.59
CA ASN A 21 24.10 5.75 46.58
C ASN A 21 23.65 4.42 45.95
N MET A 22 22.41 4.37 45.46
CA MET A 22 22.00 3.31 44.54
C MET A 22 22.71 3.55 43.21
N GLN A 23 23.35 2.50 42.68
CA GLN A 23 24.02 2.56 41.39
C GLN A 23 23.05 3.08 40.32
N GLY A 24 23.52 4.06 39.54
CA GLY A 24 22.79 4.54 38.37
C GLY A 24 22.46 3.40 37.40
N LYS A 25 21.50 3.65 36.50
CA LYS A 25 21.00 2.68 35.50
C LYS A 25 22.11 1.76 34.98
N VAL A 26 21.92 0.45 35.09
CA VAL A 26 22.86 -0.55 34.57
C VAL A 26 23.11 -0.26 33.08
N PRO A 27 24.37 -0.05 32.65
CA PRO A 27 24.65 0.19 31.24
C PRO A 27 24.33 -1.08 30.45
N THR A 28 23.35 -0.97 29.56
CA THR A 28 22.97 -2.03 28.61
C THR A 28 23.80 -1.93 27.33
N SER A 29 24.10 -3.06 26.70
CA SER A 29 24.77 -3.04 25.40
C SER A 29 23.83 -2.59 24.28
N PHE A 30 24.39 -2.03 23.20
CA PHE A 30 23.59 -1.61 22.03
C PHE A 30 22.83 -2.79 21.40
N ILE A 31 23.48 -3.94 21.24
CA ILE A 31 22.88 -5.12 20.59
C ILE A 31 21.74 -5.69 21.43
N GLU A 32 21.88 -5.69 22.76
CA GLU A 32 20.82 -6.09 23.68
C GLU A 32 19.60 -5.18 23.56
N ASN A 33 19.82 -3.85 23.54
CA ASN A 33 18.74 -2.89 23.34
C ASN A 33 18.08 -3.02 21.97
N LEU A 34 18.86 -3.22 20.91
CA LEU A 34 18.34 -3.43 19.56
C LEU A 34 17.42 -4.66 19.52
N TRP A 35 17.84 -5.77 20.12
CA TRP A 35 17.06 -7.00 20.15
C TRP A 35 15.80 -6.86 21.02
N ALA A 36 15.94 -6.27 22.21
CA ALA A 36 14.82 -6.01 23.12
C ALA A 36 13.77 -5.09 22.47
N GLN A 37 14.21 -4.01 21.80
CA GLN A 37 13.32 -3.10 21.09
C GLN A 37 12.59 -3.79 19.93
N ASN A 38 13.27 -4.59 19.10
CA ASN A 38 12.61 -5.30 18.00
C ASN A 38 11.57 -6.31 18.50
N LYS A 39 11.79 -6.96 19.65
CA LYS A 39 10.78 -7.82 20.29
C LYS A 39 9.54 -7.03 20.70
N ILE A 40 9.73 -5.88 21.36
CA ILE A 40 8.62 -5.00 21.77
C ILE A 40 7.88 -4.47 20.53
N MET A 41 8.60 -4.05 19.49
CA MET A 41 8.00 -3.62 18.22
C MET A 41 7.21 -4.74 17.55
N ALA A 42 7.70 -5.98 17.58
CA ALA A 42 6.99 -7.13 17.03
C ALA A 42 5.71 -7.45 17.83
N ALA A 43 5.77 -7.42 19.16
CA ALA A 43 4.62 -7.61 20.04
C ALA A 43 3.57 -6.51 19.81
N ALA A 44 3.98 -5.24 19.86
CA ALA A 44 3.10 -4.10 19.60
C ALA A 44 2.45 -4.18 18.21
N ASN A 45 3.21 -4.56 17.17
CA ASN A 45 2.66 -4.75 15.82
C ASN A 45 1.64 -5.90 15.73
N ALA A 46 1.82 -6.96 16.53
CA ALA A 46 0.89 -8.08 16.57
C ALA A 46 -0.41 -7.73 17.31
N GLU A 47 -0.35 -6.78 18.25
CA GLU A 47 -1.48 -6.28 19.04
C GLU A 47 -2.29 -5.19 18.32
N LEU A 48 -1.81 -4.63 17.21
CA LEU A 48 -2.57 -3.71 16.34
C LEU A 48 -3.67 -4.44 15.54
N THR A 49 -4.38 -5.37 16.18
CA THR A 49 -5.58 -5.99 15.63
C THR A 49 -6.73 -4.97 15.63
N PRO A 50 -7.71 -5.10 14.73
CA PRO A 50 -8.93 -4.29 14.79
C PRO A 50 -9.51 -4.35 16.20
N ALA A 51 -9.82 -3.18 16.77
CA ALA A 51 -10.20 -3.07 18.19
C ALA A 51 -11.47 -3.88 18.54
N ASP A 52 -12.31 -4.17 17.54
CA ASP A 52 -13.51 -4.99 17.63
C ASP A 52 -13.91 -5.43 16.19
N PRO A 53 -14.13 -6.73 15.91
CA PRO A 53 -14.63 -7.20 14.61
C PRO A 53 -15.95 -6.54 14.17
N ASP A 54 -16.75 -6.08 15.13
CA ASP A 54 -18.05 -5.45 14.89
C ASP A 54 -17.92 -3.91 14.78
N ARG A 55 -16.75 -3.35 15.08
CA ARG A 55 -16.47 -1.91 14.90
C ARG A 55 -16.01 -1.66 13.47
N TYR A 56 -16.93 -1.12 12.67
CA TYR A 56 -16.62 -0.62 11.33
C TYR A 56 -15.81 0.68 11.40
N ASP A 57 -14.59 0.68 10.86
CA ASP A 57 -13.81 1.89 10.62
C ASP A 57 -13.79 2.19 9.11
N VAL A 58 -14.28 3.38 8.76
CA VAL A 58 -14.42 3.86 7.37
C VAL A 58 -13.07 4.02 6.67
N LEU A 59 -11.98 4.15 7.42
CA LEU A 59 -10.63 4.32 6.88
C LEU A 59 -9.95 2.99 6.57
N GLU A 60 -10.33 1.92 7.27
CA GLU A 60 -9.75 0.60 7.11
C GLU A 60 -10.15 -0.01 5.76
N SER A 61 -9.22 -0.71 5.12
CA SER A 61 -9.51 -1.41 3.87
C SER A 61 -8.73 -2.71 3.77
N SER A 62 -9.43 -3.77 3.36
CA SER A 62 -8.81 -5.09 3.23
C SER A 62 -7.92 -5.20 1.99
N PRO A 63 -6.85 -6.01 2.04
CA PRO A 63 -5.90 -6.18 0.92
C PRO A 63 -6.56 -6.50 -0.41
N TRP A 64 -7.57 -7.38 -0.41
CA TRP A 64 -8.27 -7.80 -1.63
C TRP A 64 -8.93 -6.63 -2.39
N SER A 65 -9.30 -5.56 -1.69
CA SER A 65 -10.02 -4.40 -2.25
C SER A 65 -9.08 -3.41 -2.95
N TRP A 66 -7.78 -3.43 -2.62
CA TRP A 66 -6.84 -2.41 -3.08
C TRP A 66 -6.63 -2.39 -4.59
N PRO A 67 -6.46 -3.52 -5.31
CA PRO A 67 -6.27 -3.50 -6.77
C PRO A 67 -7.48 -2.94 -7.52
N PHE A 68 -8.66 -2.99 -6.91
CA PHE A 68 -9.90 -2.50 -7.49
C PHE A 68 -10.19 -1.04 -7.12
N LEU A 69 -9.41 -0.44 -6.21
CA LEU A 69 -9.60 0.91 -5.71
C LEU A 69 -11.05 1.10 -5.20
N LEU A 70 -11.57 0.16 -4.40
CA LEU A 70 -12.98 0.23 -3.95
C LEU A 70 -13.21 1.30 -2.89
N TYR A 71 -12.25 1.48 -1.99
CA TYR A 71 -12.37 2.35 -0.82
C TYR A 71 -11.22 3.37 -0.80
N PRO A 72 -11.38 4.52 -1.48
CA PRO A 72 -10.51 5.68 -1.29
C PRO A 72 -10.52 6.10 0.19
N MET A 73 -9.35 6.48 0.72
CA MET A 73 -9.22 6.82 2.13
C MET A 73 -9.25 8.34 2.31
N ARG A 74 -10.03 8.84 3.27
CA ARG A 74 -10.02 10.26 3.63
C ARG A 74 -8.90 10.53 4.64
N MET A 75 -8.00 11.44 4.31
CA MET A 75 -6.80 11.78 5.13
C MET A 75 -7.04 12.92 6.14
N SER A 76 -8.26 13.43 6.22
CA SER A 76 -8.62 14.62 7.01
C SER A 76 -9.73 14.29 8.00
N MET A 77 -9.66 14.87 9.20
CA MET A 77 -10.66 14.67 10.24
C MET A 77 -12.05 15.19 9.83
N TRP A 78 -13.09 14.53 10.34
CA TRP A 78 -14.46 15.00 10.32
C TRP A 78 -14.65 15.99 11.47
N ASP A 79 -14.39 17.27 11.24
CA ASP A 79 -14.81 18.26 12.23
C ASP A 79 -16.33 18.47 12.15
N PRO A 80 -16.99 18.75 13.29
CA PRO A 80 -18.41 19.03 13.31
C PRO A 80 -18.77 20.20 12.38
N PRO A 81 -20.02 20.26 11.86
CA PRO A 81 -20.44 21.23 10.83
C PRO A 81 -20.14 22.70 11.16
N SER A 82 -20.06 23.04 12.45
CA SER A 82 -19.72 24.37 12.96
C SER A 82 -18.25 24.79 12.75
N VAL A 83 -17.35 23.83 12.52
CA VAL A 83 -15.91 24.01 12.25
C VAL A 83 -15.56 23.56 10.82
N ALA A 84 -16.40 22.71 10.21
CA ALA A 84 -16.20 22.14 8.88
C ALA A 84 -16.10 23.16 7.73
N GLN A 85 -16.58 24.40 7.91
CA GLN A 85 -16.49 25.48 6.90
C GLN A 85 -15.05 25.86 6.53
N HIS A 86 -14.05 25.43 7.32
CA HIS A 86 -12.63 25.67 7.07
C HIS A 86 -11.80 24.39 6.90
N ASN A 87 -12.43 23.22 6.92
CA ASN A 87 -11.69 21.96 6.84
C ASN A 87 -11.36 21.59 5.40
N MET A 88 -10.06 21.59 5.12
CA MET A 88 -9.53 21.04 3.88
C MET A 88 -9.68 19.53 3.89
N VAL A 89 -10.54 19.00 3.02
CA VAL A 89 -10.72 17.57 2.83
C VAL A 89 -9.72 17.07 1.80
N VAL A 90 -8.87 16.13 2.19
CA VAL A 90 -7.91 15.44 1.31
C VAL A 90 -8.28 13.95 1.25
N TYR A 91 -8.25 13.40 0.04
CA TYR A 91 -8.50 11.98 -0.23
C TYR A 91 -7.24 11.33 -0.81
N GLU A 92 -6.90 10.17 -0.26
CA GLU A 92 -5.99 9.23 -0.88
C GLU A 92 -6.75 8.41 -1.92
N ILE A 93 -6.61 8.83 -3.17
CA ILE A 93 -7.13 8.13 -4.33
C ILE A 93 -6.07 8.12 -5.43
N GLY A 94 -5.86 6.96 -6.04
CA GLY A 94 -4.98 6.84 -7.18
C GLY A 94 -5.66 7.22 -8.50
N ASN A 95 -4.85 7.46 -9.53
CA ASN A 95 -5.37 7.66 -10.89
C ASN A 95 -6.08 6.38 -11.37
N PRO A 96 -7.42 6.37 -11.55
CA PRO A 96 -8.17 5.13 -11.78
C PRO A 96 -7.71 4.37 -13.04
N LEU A 97 -7.35 5.09 -14.09
CA LEU A 97 -6.87 4.51 -15.34
C LEU A 97 -5.56 3.74 -15.13
N LEU A 98 -4.57 4.36 -14.49
CA LEU A 98 -3.29 3.72 -14.22
C LEU A 98 -3.41 2.61 -13.18
N TRP A 99 -4.24 2.82 -12.17
CA TRP A 99 -4.48 1.87 -11.09
C TRP A 99 -5.08 0.59 -11.62
N TRP A 100 -6.21 0.66 -12.33
CA TRP A 100 -6.87 -0.52 -12.87
C TRP A 100 -6.08 -1.19 -13.98
N ALA A 101 -5.39 -0.44 -14.84
CA ALA A 101 -4.53 -1.02 -15.88
C ALA A 101 -3.37 -1.81 -15.28
N SER A 102 -2.70 -1.28 -14.25
CA SER A 102 -1.60 -1.97 -13.59
C SER A 102 -2.09 -3.15 -12.73
N ALA A 103 -3.23 -3.01 -12.05
CA ALA A 103 -3.88 -4.09 -11.31
C ALA A 103 -4.28 -5.26 -12.24
N LEU A 104 -4.96 -4.98 -13.35
CA LEU A 104 -5.33 -5.97 -14.36
C LEU A 104 -4.10 -6.73 -14.87
N LEU A 105 -3.02 -5.97 -15.14
CA LEU A 105 -1.76 -6.52 -15.60
C LEU A 105 -1.13 -7.46 -14.57
N CYS A 106 -0.97 -7.02 -13.32
CA CYS A 106 -0.31 -7.79 -12.27
C CYS A 106 -1.12 -9.00 -11.80
N VAL A 107 -2.44 -8.84 -11.63
CA VAL A 107 -3.31 -9.88 -11.04
C VAL A 107 -3.66 -10.96 -12.07
N PHE A 108 -3.93 -10.58 -13.33
CA PHE A 108 -4.48 -11.51 -14.32
C PHE A 108 -3.54 -11.75 -15.51
N VAL A 109 -3.14 -10.69 -16.20
CA VAL A 109 -2.45 -10.82 -17.50
C VAL A 109 -1.06 -11.42 -17.36
N TYR A 110 -0.26 -10.92 -16.41
CA TYR A 110 1.13 -11.36 -16.24
C TYR A 110 1.24 -12.80 -15.73
N PRO A 111 0.48 -13.24 -14.70
CA PRO A 111 0.45 -14.65 -14.28
C PRO A 111 0.00 -15.59 -15.41
N LEU A 112 -1.03 -15.22 -16.17
CA LEU A 112 -1.48 -16.01 -17.31
C LEU A 112 -0.36 -16.16 -18.36
N ARG A 113 0.34 -15.06 -18.69
CA ARG A 113 1.51 -15.11 -19.60
C ARG A 113 2.61 -16.01 -19.04
N LEU A 114 2.88 -15.96 -17.73
CA LEU A 114 3.86 -16.81 -17.06
C LEU A 114 3.51 -18.29 -17.22
N VAL A 115 2.26 -18.66 -16.91
CA VAL A 115 1.75 -20.04 -17.04
C VAL A 115 1.85 -20.52 -18.49
N LEU A 116 1.37 -19.72 -19.44
CA LEU A 116 1.43 -20.06 -20.87
C LEU A 116 2.87 -20.20 -21.37
N ALA A 117 3.82 -19.41 -20.86
CA ALA A 117 5.23 -19.55 -21.19
C ALA A 117 5.84 -20.84 -20.61
N CYS A 118 5.49 -21.19 -19.36
CA CYS A 118 5.89 -22.48 -18.77
C CYS A 118 5.36 -23.68 -19.57
N ILE A 119 4.11 -23.61 -20.04
CA ILE A 119 3.52 -24.64 -20.91
C ILE A 119 4.30 -24.74 -22.24
N ARG A 120 4.64 -23.61 -22.88
CA ARG A 120 5.41 -23.61 -24.13
C ARG A 120 6.82 -24.18 -23.97
N LEU A 121 7.48 -23.86 -22.85
CA LEU A 121 8.79 -24.41 -22.48
C LEU A 121 8.74 -25.94 -22.36
N LYS A 122 7.74 -26.47 -21.64
CA LYS A 122 7.56 -27.93 -21.50
C LYS A 122 7.25 -28.64 -22.83
N ARG A 123 6.67 -27.94 -23.81
CA ARG A 123 6.33 -28.50 -25.13
C ARG A 123 7.47 -28.40 -26.16
N GLY A 124 8.65 -27.93 -25.78
CA GLY A 124 9.85 -27.94 -26.62
C GLY A 124 9.80 -27.03 -27.87
N ARG A 125 8.91 -26.03 -27.93
CA ARG A 125 8.65 -25.25 -29.15
C ARG A 125 9.61 -24.07 -29.41
N TYR A 126 10.91 -24.24 -29.15
CA TYR A 126 11.90 -23.20 -29.48
C TYR A 126 12.62 -23.56 -30.79
N SER A 127 12.12 -22.99 -31.89
CA SER A 127 12.61 -23.24 -33.25
C SER A 127 13.88 -22.44 -33.56
N GLY A 128 14.86 -23.10 -34.18
CA GLY A 128 16.28 -22.70 -34.20
C GLY A 128 16.75 -21.80 -35.35
N SER A 129 16.08 -20.67 -35.64
CA SER A 129 16.65 -19.66 -36.56
C SER A 129 17.45 -18.58 -35.82
N VAL A 130 18.50 -18.02 -36.44
CA VAL A 130 19.36 -16.97 -35.84
C VAL A 130 18.56 -15.70 -35.51
N VAL A 131 17.59 -15.35 -36.35
CA VAL A 131 16.64 -14.24 -36.10
C VAL A 131 15.73 -14.55 -34.91
N VAL A 132 15.26 -15.80 -34.80
CA VAL A 132 14.43 -16.25 -33.67
C VAL A 132 15.24 -16.24 -32.36
N ARG A 133 16.54 -16.56 -32.38
CA ARG A 133 17.43 -16.49 -31.21
C ARG A 133 17.65 -15.05 -30.73
N ALA A 134 17.83 -14.08 -31.64
CA ALA A 134 17.99 -12.67 -31.28
C ALA A 134 16.69 -12.11 -30.67
N VAL A 135 15.55 -12.39 -31.29
CA VAL A 135 14.22 -12.03 -30.75
C VAL A 135 13.97 -12.72 -29.40
N GLN A 136 14.37 -13.99 -29.24
CA GLN A 136 14.28 -14.70 -27.97
C GLN A 136 15.17 -14.08 -26.87
N ALA A 137 16.39 -13.65 -27.19
CA ALA A 137 17.29 -13.04 -26.21
C ALA A 137 16.72 -11.71 -25.69
N GLU A 138 16.15 -10.89 -26.57
CA GLU A 138 15.46 -9.66 -26.20
C GLU A 138 14.17 -9.95 -25.42
N CYS A 139 13.35 -10.91 -25.86
CA CYS A 139 12.19 -11.37 -25.11
C CYS A 139 12.58 -11.96 -23.75
N PHE A 140 13.74 -12.61 -23.63
CA PHE A 140 14.25 -13.18 -22.39
C PHE A 140 14.73 -12.09 -21.44
N GLN A 141 15.44 -11.06 -21.91
CA GLN A 141 15.82 -9.91 -21.10
C GLN A 141 14.60 -9.06 -20.68
N ARG A 142 13.62 -8.88 -21.56
CA ARG A 142 12.36 -8.20 -21.21
C ARG A 142 11.56 -9.01 -20.21
N ARG A 143 11.49 -10.34 -20.39
CA ARG A 143 10.90 -11.27 -19.43
C ARG A 143 11.68 -11.29 -18.12
N SER A 144 13.00 -11.14 -18.15
CA SER A 144 13.85 -11.05 -16.97
C SER A 144 13.54 -9.80 -16.14
N ARG A 145 13.34 -8.65 -16.78
CA ARG A 145 12.90 -7.41 -16.10
C ARG A 145 11.46 -7.51 -15.59
N GLY A 146 10.55 -7.99 -16.43
CA GLY A 146 9.13 -8.10 -16.08
C GLY A 146 8.89 -9.03 -14.89
N TRP A 147 9.62 -10.15 -14.76
CA TRP A 147 9.37 -11.08 -13.66
C TRP A 147 9.88 -10.50 -12.34
N VAL A 148 11.01 -9.78 -12.34
CA VAL A 148 11.54 -9.13 -11.14
C VAL A 148 10.53 -8.09 -10.63
N LEU A 149 9.97 -7.28 -11.53
CA LEU A 149 8.96 -6.27 -11.17
C LEU A 149 7.66 -6.93 -10.67
N TRP A 150 7.21 -8.00 -11.33
CA TRP A 150 6.02 -8.73 -10.88
C TRP A 150 6.25 -9.43 -9.53
N LEU A 151 7.43 -10.03 -9.31
CA LEU A 151 7.75 -10.62 -8.02
C LEU A 151 7.86 -9.55 -6.94
N ALA A 152 8.48 -8.41 -7.22
CA ALA A 152 8.55 -7.28 -6.29
C ALA A 152 7.14 -6.81 -5.91
N TRP A 153 6.23 -6.67 -6.88
CA TRP A 153 4.81 -6.40 -6.61
C TRP A 153 4.20 -7.47 -5.69
N ALA A 154 4.39 -8.76 -6.00
CA ALA A 154 3.83 -9.85 -5.22
C ALA A 154 4.38 -9.88 -3.78
N LEU A 155 5.68 -9.65 -3.59
CA LEU A 155 6.31 -9.61 -2.26
C LEU A 155 5.88 -8.40 -1.43
N HIS A 156 5.53 -7.28 -2.07
CA HIS A 156 4.99 -6.11 -1.36
C HIS A 156 3.47 -6.18 -1.15
N TYR A 157 2.76 -7.12 -1.79
CA TYR A 157 1.31 -7.21 -1.69
C TYR A 157 0.84 -8.44 -0.90
N PHE A 158 1.39 -9.61 -1.20
CA PHE A 158 0.94 -10.88 -0.62
C PHE A 158 1.07 -10.98 0.92
N PRO A 159 2.12 -10.44 1.57
CA PRO A 159 2.23 -10.51 3.03
C PRO A 159 1.05 -9.90 3.77
N PHE A 160 0.39 -8.90 3.19
CA PHE A 160 -0.78 -8.26 3.82
C PHE A 160 -1.97 -9.21 3.97
N PHE A 161 -2.08 -10.26 3.16
CA PHE A 161 -3.11 -11.30 3.33
C PHE A 161 -2.83 -12.23 4.52
N LEU A 162 -1.58 -12.29 4.99
CA LEU A 162 -1.16 -13.12 6.12
C LEU A 162 -1.16 -12.34 7.44
N MET A 163 -1.20 -11.01 7.38
CA MET A 163 -1.22 -10.14 8.54
C MET A 163 -2.62 -10.08 9.16
N ARG A 164 -2.69 -10.12 10.49
CA ARG A 164 -3.95 -10.00 11.27
C ARG A 164 -4.20 -8.60 11.85
N ARG A 165 -3.37 -7.64 11.47
CA ARG A 165 -3.43 -6.26 11.95
C ARG A 165 -4.30 -5.40 11.05
N VAL A 166 -4.66 -4.21 11.53
CA VAL A 166 -5.34 -3.19 10.74
C VAL A 166 -4.52 -2.81 9.49
N THR A 167 -5.19 -2.69 8.35
CA THR A 167 -4.56 -2.30 7.09
C THR A 167 -5.38 -1.23 6.36
N TYR A 168 -4.69 -0.51 5.48
CA TYR A 168 -5.17 0.71 4.84
C TYR A 168 -4.69 0.77 3.39
N LEU A 169 -5.34 1.57 2.55
CA LEU A 169 -5.03 1.66 1.12
C LEU A 169 -3.55 2.04 0.86
N HIS A 170 -2.97 2.93 1.67
CA HIS A 170 -1.57 3.34 1.50
C HIS A 170 -0.56 2.19 1.62
N HIS A 171 -0.91 1.10 2.32
CA HIS A 171 -0.07 -0.09 2.38
C HIS A 171 0.14 -0.74 1.00
N TYR A 172 -0.76 -0.50 0.05
CA TYR A 172 -0.63 -0.96 -1.32
C TYR A 172 0.33 -0.12 -2.17
N LEU A 173 0.65 1.13 -1.79
CA LEU A 173 1.44 2.05 -2.62
C LEU A 173 2.83 1.50 -3.02
N PRO A 174 3.59 0.82 -2.14
CA PRO A 174 4.85 0.19 -2.54
C PRO A 174 4.65 -0.89 -3.61
N ALA A 175 3.59 -1.71 -3.49
CA ALA A 175 3.26 -2.68 -4.52
C ALA A 175 2.84 -1.98 -5.83
N LEU A 176 1.95 -0.99 -5.74
CA LEU A 176 1.50 -0.19 -6.88
C LEU A 176 2.67 0.42 -7.66
N TYR A 177 3.71 0.89 -6.98
CA TYR A 177 4.92 1.40 -7.63
C TYR A 177 5.54 0.36 -8.59
N PHE A 178 5.75 -0.87 -8.13
CA PHE A 178 6.23 -1.95 -9.00
C PHE A 178 5.22 -2.34 -10.09
N ALA A 179 3.92 -2.26 -9.81
CA ALA A 179 2.88 -2.50 -10.80
C ALA A 179 2.91 -1.46 -11.94
N LEU A 180 3.14 -0.19 -11.62
CA LEU A 180 3.25 0.90 -12.59
C LEU A 180 4.54 0.78 -13.43
N LEU A 181 5.66 0.38 -12.81
CA LEU A 181 6.88 0.08 -13.55
C LEU A 181 6.70 -1.09 -14.51
N LEU A 182 6.03 -2.15 -14.07
CA LEU A 182 5.70 -3.29 -14.93
C LEU A 182 4.78 -2.84 -16.08
N LEU A 183 3.77 -2.03 -15.78
CA LEU A 183 2.89 -1.45 -16.79
C LEU A 183 3.67 -0.62 -17.81
N ALA A 184 4.61 0.22 -17.37
CA ALA A 184 5.43 1.02 -18.27
C ALA A 184 6.27 0.15 -19.23
N VAL A 185 6.92 -0.91 -18.72
CA VAL A 185 7.69 -1.87 -19.53
C VAL A 185 6.80 -2.58 -20.56
N GLU A 186 5.59 -2.97 -20.16
CA GLU A 186 4.65 -3.69 -21.03
C GLU A 186 4.01 -2.78 -22.08
N LEU A 187 3.68 -1.53 -21.74
CA LEU A 187 3.20 -0.53 -22.70
C LEU A 187 4.30 -0.15 -23.71
N ASP A 188 5.56 -0.07 -23.27
CA ASP A 188 6.71 0.16 -24.15
C ASP A 188 6.91 -1.00 -25.15
N ALA A 189 6.57 -2.23 -24.77
CA ALA A 189 6.64 -3.37 -25.67
C ALA A 189 5.42 -3.47 -26.61
N ALA A 190 4.22 -3.21 -26.10
CA ALA A 190 2.98 -3.55 -26.79
C ALA A 190 2.37 -2.42 -27.63
N ILE A 191 2.63 -1.16 -27.29
CA ILE A 191 1.89 -0.01 -27.85
C ILE A 191 2.82 0.85 -28.70
N ARG A 192 2.35 1.32 -29.87
CA ARG A 192 3.11 2.27 -30.71
C ARG A 192 3.22 3.64 -30.03
N ARG A 193 4.35 4.34 -30.25
CA ARG A 193 4.67 5.64 -29.62
C ARG A 193 3.51 6.65 -29.63
N ASN A 194 2.81 6.83 -30.76
CA ASN A 194 1.72 7.80 -30.87
C ASN A 194 0.55 7.51 -29.91
N HIS A 195 0.20 6.23 -29.72
CA HIS A 195 -0.85 5.82 -28.78
C HIS A 195 -0.41 5.99 -27.33
N ARG A 196 0.89 5.90 -27.03
CA ARG A 196 1.41 6.18 -25.68
C ARG A 196 1.24 7.64 -25.30
N ILE A 197 1.40 8.56 -26.24
CA ILE A 197 1.16 9.99 -26.01
C ILE A 197 -0.31 10.21 -25.62
N VAL A 198 -1.25 9.55 -26.31
CA VAL A 198 -2.68 9.62 -25.97
C VAL A 198 -2.94 9.11 -24.56
N ILE A 199 -2.30 8.00 -24.15
CA ILE A 199 -2.42 7.48 -22.78
C ILE A 199 -1.90 8.50 -21.77
N VAL A 200 -0.73 9.11 -22.01
CA VAL A 200 -0.15 10.14 -21.12
C VAL A 200 -1.05 11.38 -21.01
N LEU A 201 -1.61 11.83 -22.13
CA LEU A 201 -2.55 12.96 -22.11
C LEU A 201 -3.85 12.59 -21.38
N GLY A 202 -4.35 11.38 -21.58
CA GLY A 202 -5.53 10.87 -20.88
C GLY A 202 -5.32 10.76 -19.38
N THR A 203 -4.16 10.27 -18.92
CA THR A 203 -3.83 10.19 -17.50
C THR A 203 -3.65 11.57 -16.88
N ALA A 204 -3.04 12.53 -17.58
CA ALA A 204 -2.92 13.92 -17.14
C ALA A 204 -4.28 14.62 -17.05
N ALA A 205 -5.15 14.42 -18.03
CA ALA A 205 -6.52 14.96 -18.00
C ALA A 205 -7.31 14.38 -16.83
N LEU A 206 -7.21 13.06 -16.59
CA LEU A 206 -7.87 12.41 -15.46
C LEU A 206 -7.33 12.93 -14.12
N TYR A 207 -6.01 13.08 -13.99
CA TYR A 207 -5.41 13.72 -12.81
C TYR A 207 -5.95 15.14 -12.60
N TYR A 208 -6.10 15.92 -13.66
CA TYR A 208 -6.64 17.28 -13.57
C TYR A 208 -8.08 17.30 -13.04
N CYS A 209 -8.91 16.32 -13.38
CA CYS A 209 -10.26 16.16 -12.81
C CYS A 209 -10.22 15.79 -11.32
N PHE A 210 -9.31 14.90 -10.92
CA PHE A 210 -9.17 14.44 -9.53
C PHE A 210 -8.27 15.33 -8.65
N ARG A 211 -7.72 16.43 -9.19
CA ARG A 211 -6.87 17.37 -8.42
C ARG A 211 -7.49 17.92 -7.13
N PRO A 212 -8.82 18.12 -6.99
CA PRO A 212 -9.41 18.56 -5.73
C PRO A 212 -9.19 17.54 -4.60
N CYS A 213 -9.14 16.25 -4.93
CA CYS A 213 -8.91 15.18 -3.97
C CYS A 213 -7.49 15.22 -3.39
N THR A 214 -6.49 15.61 -4.19
CA THR A 214 -5.07 15.59 -3.80
C THR A 214 -4.59 16.89 -3.18
N TYR A 215 -4.92 18.04 -3.76
CA TYR A 215 -4.56 19.35 -3.24
C TYR A 215 -5.47 19.81 -2.10
N GLY A 216 -6.57 19.09 -1.90
CA GLY A 216 -7.58 19.34 -0.89
C GLY A 216 -8.66 20.30 -1.35
N TRP A 217 -9.83 20.14 -0.74
CA TRP A 217 -11.01 20.97 -0.99
C TRP A 217 -11.52 21.58 0.31
N ARG A 218 -11.66 22.91 0.36
CA ARG A 218 -12.03 23.65 1.58
C ARG A 218 -13.52 23.95 1.72
N GLN A 219 -14.29 23.79 0.64
CA GLN A 219 -15.72 24.07 0.62
C GLN A 219 -16.50 22.80 0.98
N ASN A 220 -17.81 22.78 0.70
CA ASN A 220 -18.68 21.63 0.96
C ASN A 220 -18.29 20.44 0.07
N ALA A 221 -17.29 19.66 0.50
CA ALA A 221 -16.78 18.49 -0.22
C ALA A 221 -17.88 17.48 -0.56
N VAL A 222 -18.92 17.40 0.27
CA VAL A 222 -20.12 16.56 0.08
C VAL A 222 -20.81 16.88 -1.25
N THR A 223 -21.20 18.14 -1.46
CA THR A 223 -21.92 18.56 -2.67
C THR A 223 -21.00 18.72 -3.87
N ASP A 224 -19.81 19.29 -3.64
CA ASP A 224 -18.97 19.77 -4.74
C ASP A 224 -18.20 18.63 -5.40
N LEU A 225 -17.82 17.60 -4.65
CA LEU A 225 -17.02 16.48 -5.16
C LEU A 225 -17.88 15.24 -5.50
N ALA A 226 -19.19 15.28 -5.27
CA ALA A 226 -20.08 14.16 -5.59
C ALA A 226 -19.97 13.69 -7.05
N HIS A 227 -19.71 14.61 -7.99
CA HIS A 227 -19.52 14.28 -9.41
C HIS A 227 -18.26 13.43 -9.70
N LEU A 228 -17.30 13.38 -8.78
CA LEU A 228 -16.09 12.55 -8.90
C LEU A 228 -16.32 11.11 -8.40
N GLN A 229 -17.48 10.82 -7.81
CA GLN A 229 -17.85 9.49 -7.34
C GLN A 229 -18.19 8.56 -8.52
N ALA A 230 -17.16 8.01 -9.16
CA ALA A 230 -17.32 7.12 -10.30
C ALA A 230 -17.81 5.71 -9.91
N LEU A 231 -17.49 5.26 -8.69
CA LEU A 231 -17.95 3.99 -8.13
C LEU A 231 -18.83 4.25 -6.91
N ARG A 232 -19.90 3.46 -6.76
CA ARG A 232 -20.79 3.53 -5.57
C ARG A 232 -20.03 3.41 -4.24
N TRP A 233 -18.91 2.70 -4.24
CA TRP A 233 -18.14 2.37 -3.04
C TRP A 233 -17.16 3.49 -2.65
N TRP A 234 -16.97 4.48 -3.52
CA TRP A 234 -16.16 5.64 -3.21
C TRP A 234 -16.92 6.58 -2.27
N ASN A 235 -16.36 6.86 -1.11
CA ASN A 235 -16.93 7.82 -0.14
C ASN A 235 -16.59 9.29 -0.49
N ILE A 236 -16.44 9.60 -1.77
CA ILE A 236 -16.15 10.95 -2.24
C ILE A 236 -17.45 11.72 -2.27
N GLY A 237 -17.58 12.72 -1.42
CA GLY A 237 -18.77 13.55 -1.35
C GLY A 237 -19.97 12.94 -0.60
N GLY A 238 -19.82 11.79 0.07
CA GLY A 238 -20.86 11.22 0.94
C GLY A 238 -20.77 11.74 2.38
N SER A 239 -21.89 11.78 3.11
CA SER A 239 -21.85 11.98 4.57
C SER A 239 -21.33 10.71 5.23
N ALA A 240 -20.63 10.81 6.37
CA ALA A 240 -20.12 9.65 7.11
C ALA A 240 -21.21 8.62 7.49
N HIS A 241 -22.49 9.00 7.37
CA HIS A 241 -23.65 8.17 7.69
C HIS A 241 -24.20 7.33 6.52
N ASP A 242 -23.81 7.59 5.28
CA ASP A 242 -24.38 6.89 4.11
C ASP A 242 -23.64 5.58 3.74
N ALA A 243 -22.63 5.21 4.53
CA ALA A 243 -21.85 3.98 4.36
C ALA A 243 -22.27 2.84 5.32
N ALA A 244 -23.34 3.03 6.09
CA ALA A 244 -23.95 2.01 6.95
C ALA A 244 -25.01 1.18 6.21
#